data_AF-A0A1M3B7I6-F1
#
_entry.id   AF-A0A1M3B7I6-F1
#
_cell.length_a   1.000
_cell.length_b   1.000
_cell.length_c   1.000
_cell.angle_alpha   90.00
_cell.angle_beta   90.00
_cell.angle_gamma   90.00
#
_symmetry.space_group_name_H-M   'P 1'
#
loop_
_entity.id
_entity.type
_entity.pdbx_description
1 polymer ?
#
loop_
_entity_poly.entity_id
_entity_poly.type
_entity_poly.pdbx_seq_one_letter_code
_entity_poly.pdbx_strand_id
1 'polypeptide(L)'
;MPARRAAGGRVSHPDERPPAPWGKAPLAELAIFAGIVCLAIGIFGSHETMIGVGVGLAGVGGMEVAIREHFAGYRSHTTLLAGFVFVVVTGLLFYVAGMVLAYALPIGAACFAVAFYLARRAFQRASGGMSFRIGGMRG
;
A
#
# COMPACT_ATOMS: atom_id res chain seq x y z
N MET A 1 -31.22 3.06 -43.02
CA MET A 1 -30.17 2.39 -42.21
C MET A 1 -29.98 3.19 -40.92
N PRO A 2 -30.27 2.65 -39.73
CA PRO A 2 -30.04 3.39 -38.49
C PRO A 2 -28.57 3.32 -38.08
N ALA A 3 -27.99 4.48 -37.76
CA ALA A 3 -26.61 4.65 -37.37
C ALA A 3 -26.31 3.96 -36.04
N ARG A 4 -25.33 3.05 -36.05
CA ARG A 4 -24.78 2.37 -34.87
C ARG A 4 -24.06 3.43 -34.02
N ARG A 5 -24.65 3.84 -32.90
CA ARG A 5 -23.95 4.64 -31.88
C ARG A 5 -22.72 3.85 -31.44
N ALA A 6 -21.55 4.33 -31.81
CA ALA A 6 -20.30 3.88 -31.22
C ALA A 6 -20.39 4.18 -29.73
N ALA A 7 -20.47 3.13 -28.92
CA ALA A 7 -20.29 3.23 -27.48
C ALA A 7 -18.86 3.72 -27.27
N GLY A 8 -18.71 5.02 -27.00
CA GLY A 8 -17.46 5.61 -26.57
C GLY A 8 -17.07 4.94 -25.26
N GLY A 9 -16.22 3.91 -25.33
CA GLY A 9 -15.47 3.46 -24.17
C GLY A 9 -14.76 4.68 -23.64
N ARG A 10 -15.10 5.09 -22.40
CA ARG A 10 -14.40 6.17 -21.71
C ARG A 10 -12.92 5.80 -21.75
N VAL A 11 -12.14 6.57 -22.50
CA VAL A 11 -10.69 6.53 -22.42
C VAL A 11 -10.39 6.99 -21.00
N SER A 12 -10.08 6.04 -20.11
CA SER A 12 -9.66 6.32 -18.74
C SER A 12 -8.49 7.28 -18.81
N HIS A 13 -8.64 8.46 -18.22
CA HIS A 13 -7.59 9.46 -18.24
C HIS A 13 -6.34 8.84 -17.58
N PRO A 14 -5.12 9.06 -18.06
CA PRO A 14 -3.90 8.55 -17.43
C PRO A 14 -3.72 8.95 -15.94
N ASP A 15 -4.49 9.93 -15.49
CA ASP A 15 -4.56 10.46 -14.13
C ASP A 15 -5.80 10.00 -13.33
N GLU A 16 -6.60 9.10 -13.87
CA GLU A 16 -7.76 8.55 -13.17
C GLU A 16 -7.29 7.46 -12.19
N ARG A 17 -7.59 7.65 -10.91
CA ARG A 17 -7.18 6.74 -9.84
C ARG A 17 -7.69 5.33 -10.15
N PRO A 18 -6.87 4.27 -10.00
CA PRO A 18 -7.28 2.92 -10.32
C PRO A 18 -8.55 2.53 -9.52
N PRO A 19 -9.53 1.85 -10.12
CA PRO A 19 -10.81 1.52 -9.46
C PRO A 19 -10.65 0.38 -8.45
N ALA A 20 -11.23 0.53 -7.25
CA ALA A 20 -11.11 -0.46 -6.18
C ALA A 20 -11.79 -1.80 -6.54
N PRO A 21 -11.25 -2.94 -6.07
CA PRO A 21 -11.77 -4.26 -6.43
C PRO A 21 -13.17 -4.51 -5.85
N TRP A 22 -13.53 -3.79 -4.80
CA TRP A 22 -14.86 -3.78 -4.17
C TRP A 22 -15.77 -2.65 -4.70
N GLY A 23 -15.45 -2.04 -5.84
CA GLY A 23 -16.27 -1.03 -6.48
C GLY A 23 -16.37 0.27 -5.69
N LYS A 24 -17.60 0.79 -5.50
CA LYS A 24 -17.86 2.06 -4.81
C LYS A 24 -17.86 1.96 -3.28
N ALA A 25 -17.75 0.75 -2.72
CA ALA A 25 -17.72 0.56 -1.28
C ALA A 25 -16.42 1.16 -0.70
N PRO A 26 -16.45 1.95 0.39
CA PRO A 26 -15.24 2.55 0.95
C PRO A 26 -14.52 1.62 1.94
N LEU A 27 -14.19 0.37 1.54
CA LEU A 27 -13.67 -0.64 2.49
C LEU A 27 -12.32 -0.24 3.09
N ALA A 28 -11.40 0.30 2.29
CA ALA A 28 -10.11 0.76 2.81
C ALA A 28 -10.27 1.92 3.79
N GLU A 29 -11.13 2.89 3.47
CA GLU A 29 -11.42 4.04 4.33
C GLU A 29 -12.08 3.61 5.64
N LEU A 30 -13.01 2.65 5.60
CA LEU A 30 -13.65 2.09 6.79
C LEU A 30 -12.65 1.31 7.66
N ALA A 31 -11.76 0.52 7.05
CA ALA A 31 -10.71 -0.18 7.77
C ALA A 31 -9.73 0.80 8.45
N ILE A 32 -9.33 1.86 7.74
CA ILE A 32 -8.48 2.93 8.29
C ILE A 32 -9.19 3.64 9.44
N PHE A 33 -10.47 4.01 9.26
CA PHE A 33 -11.25 4.69 10.28
C PHE A 33 -11.38 3.82 11.54
N ALA A 34 -11.78 2.56 11.38
CA ALA A 34 -11.86 1.61 12.50
C ALA A 34 -10.50 1.44 13.19
N GLY A 35 -9.40 1.35 12.42
CA GLY A 35 -8.05 1.28 12.95
C GLY A 35 -7.65 2.51 13.78
N ILE A 36 -7.97 3.72 13.30
CA ILE A 36 -7.73 4.97 14.03
C ILE A 36 -8.53 5.01 15.34
N VAL A 37 -9.79 4.58 15.32
CA VAL A 37 -10.63 4.49 16.53
C VAL A 37 -10.03 3.50 17.53
N CYS A 38 -9.64 2.30 17.10
CA CYS A 38 -8.97 1.32 17.97
C CYS A 38 -7.65 1.86 18.54
N LEU A 39 -6.84 2.57 17.72
CA LEU A 39 -5.61 3.22 18.19
C LEU A 39 -5.89 4.28 19.27
N ALA A 40 -6.90 5.13 19.06
CA ALA A 40 -7.27 6.15 20.04
C ALA A 40 -7.71 5.51 21.37
N ILE A 41 -8.58 4.50 21.32
CA ILE A 41 -9.01 3.74 22.51
C ILE A 41 -7.81 3.07 23.18
N GLY A 42 -6.92 2.47 22.40
CA GLY A 42 -5.72 1.80 22.90
C GLY A 42 -4.75 2.74 23.61
N ILE A 43 -4.46 3.90 23.03
CA ILE A 43 -3.53 4.90 23.57
C ILE A 43 -4.11 5.56 24.83
N PHE A 44 -5.35 6.06 24.76
CA PHE A 44 -5.96 6.80 25.88
C PHE A 44 -6.47 5.89 26.99
N GLY A 45 -6.82 4.63 26.69
CA GLY A 45 -7.25 3.63 27.65
C GLY A 45 -6.14 2.67 28.12
N SER A 46 -4.90 2.83 27.63
CA SER A 46 -3.78 1.93 27.92
C SER A 46 -4.07 0.45 27.60
N HIS A 47 -4.78 0.18 26.50
CA HIS A 47 -5.11 -1.16 26.04
C HIS A 47 -4.18 -1.59 24.89
N GLU A 48 -3.11 -2.32 25.20
CA GLU A 48 -2.10 -2.76 24.22
C GLU A 48 -2.68 -3.57 23.05
N THR A 49 -3.69 -4.41 23.31
CA THR A 49 -4.36 -5.20 22.27
C THR A 49 -5.10 -4.32 21.26
N MET A 50 -5.75 -3.24 21.72
CA MET A 50 -6.42 -2.27 20.84
C MET A 50 -5.43 -1.47 20.00
N ILE A 51 -4.23 -1.20 20.54
CA ILE A 51 -3.14 -0.60 19.76
C ILE A 51 -2.74 -1.54 18.62
N GLY A 52 -2.48 -2.83 18.93
CA GLY A 52 -2.12 -3.83 17.93
C GLY A 52 -3.18 -4.01 16.83
N VAL A 53 -4.46 -4.13 17.22
CA VAL A 53 -5.59 -4.21 16.28
C VAL A 53 -5.70 -2.95 15.43
N GLY A 54 -5.55 -1.78 16.05
CA GLY A 54 -5.63 -0.50 15.35
C GLY A 54 -4.53 -0.31 14.31
N VAL A 55 -3.28 -0.64 14.65
CA VAL A 55 -2.15 -0.67 13.69
C VAL A 55 -2.44 -1.66 12.56
N GLY A 56 -2.95 -2.85 12.88
CA GLY A 56 -3.28 -3.87 11.88
C GLY A 56 -4.34 -3.41 10.88
N LEU A 57 -5.47 -2.88 11.37
CA LEU A 57 -6.58 -2.43 10.52
C LEU A 57 -6.19 -1.23 9.65
N ALA A 58 -5.57 -0.21 10.25
CA ALA A 58 -5.10 0.95 9.50
C ALA A 58 -4.01 0.58 8.48
N GLY A 59 -3.12 -0.33 8.87
CA GLY A 59 -2.07 -0.88 7.99
C GLY A 59 -2.66 -1.61 6.78
N VAL A 60 -3.65 -2.49 6.97
CA VAL A 60 -4.29 -3.23 5.88
C VAL A 60 -5.02 -2.29 4.90
N GLY A 61 -5.79 -1.34 5.43
CA GLY A 61 -6.50 -0.36 4.59
C GLY A 61 -5.53 0.52 3.79
N GLY A 62 -4.45 1.01 4.41
CA GLY A 62 -3.41 1.77 3.72
C GLY A 62 -2.62 0.94 2.69
N MET A 63 -2.32 -0.31 3.02
CA MET A 63 -1.57 -1.22 2.13
C MET A 63 -2.34 -1.58 0.88
N GLU A 64 -3.65 -1.82 0.96
CA GLU A 64 -4.44 -2.08 -0.23
C GLU A 64 -4.35 -0.91 -1.22
N VAL A 65 -4.56 0.31 -0.74
CA VAL A 65 -4.50 1.52 -1.57
C VAL A 65 -3.11 1.68 -2.18
N ALA A 66 -2.06 1.56 -1.36
CA ALA A 66 -0.69 1.71 -1.79
C ALA A 66 -0.30 0.68 -2.86
N ILE A 67 -0.67 -0.60 -2.67
CA ILE A 67 -0.46 -1.68 -3.64
C ILE A 67 -1.15 -1.31 -4.95
N ARG A 68 -2.44 -0.96 -4.91
CA ARG A 68 -3.22 -0.68 -6.12
C ARG A 68 -2.66 0.49 -6.91
N GLU A 69 -2.36 1.60 -6.24
CA GLU A 69 -1.82 2.77 -6.90
C GLU A 69 -0.41 2.54 -7.44
N HIS A 70 0.40 1.76 -6.73
CA HIS A 70 1.76 1.45 -7.15
C HIS A 70 1.79 0.52 -8.36
N PHE A 71 1.07 -0.60 -8.31
CA PHE A 71 1.05 -1.57 -9.42
C PHE A 71 0.26 -1.07 -10.64
N ALA A 72 -0.61 -0.08 -10.48
CA ALA A 72 -1.22 0.64 -11.61
C ALA A 72 -0.32 1.73 -12.21
N GLY A 73 0.86 2.01 -11.64
CA GLY A 73 1.73 3.07 -12.12
C GLY A 73 1.22 4.49 -11.83
N TYR A 74 0.22 4.65 -10.96
CA TYR A 74 -0.41 5.92 -10.60
C TYR A 74 0.50 6.77 -9.69
N ARG A 75 0.90 6.20 -8.54
CA ARG A 75 1.80 6.84 -7.56
C ARG A 75 2.79 5.81 -6.99
N SER A 76 4.06 6.22 -6.86
CA SER A 76 5.11 5.33 -6.37
C SER A 76 5.09 5.20 -4.85
N HIS A 77 4.78 4.01 -4.35
CA HIS A 77 4.86 3.63 -2.94
C HIS A 77 6.02 2.67 -2.63
N THR A 78 7.09 2.67 -3.43
CA THR A 78 8.21 1.70 -3.32
C THR A 78 8.76 1.59 -1.90
N THR A 79 9.11 2.71 -1.27
CA THR A 79 9.69 2.72 0.09
C THR A 79 8.70 2.21 1.13
N LEU A 80 7.41 2.57 1.00
CA LEU A 80 6.37 2.12 1.92
C LEU A 80 6.16 0.61 1.82
N LEU A 81 6.05 0.06 0.61
CA LEU A 81 5.87 -1.37 0.39
C LEU A 81 7.11 -2.17 0.85
N ALA A 82 8.31 -1.68 0.58
CA ALA A 82 9.55 -2.30 1.05
C ALA A 82 9.66 -2.23 2.59
N GLY A 83 9.30 -1.09 3.19
CA GLY A 83 9.27 -0.88 4.63
C GLY A 83 8.28 -1.82 5.32
N PHE A 84 7.13 -2.08 4.71
CA PHE A 84 6.19 -3.08 5.22
C PHE A 84 6.82 -4.48 5.25
N VAL A 85 7.51 -4.89 4.18
CA VAL A 85 8.26 -6.17 4.14
C VAL A 85 9.32 -6.22 5.25
N PHE A 86 10.08 -5.13 5.46
CA PHE A 86 11.06 -5.04 6.55
C PHE A 86 10.42 -5.32 7.91
N VAL A 87 9.34 -4.60 8.23
CA VAL A 87 8.68 -4.70 9.55
C VAL A 87 8.10 -6.09 9.77
N VAL A 88 7.42 -6.66 8.77
CA VAL A 88 6.81 -7.99 8.86
C VAL A 88 7.89 -9.07 9.02
N VAL A 89 8.92 -9.07 8.16
CA VAL A 89 9.99 -10.07 8.24
C VAL A 89 10.74 -9.97 9.57
N THR A 90 11.13 -8.76 9.97
CA THR A 90 11.85 -8.55 11.24
C THR A 90 10.99 -8.97 12.43
N GLY A 91 9.71 -8.58 12.44
CA GLY A 91 8.77 -8.93 13.50
C GLY A 91 8.54 -10.44 13.61
N LEU A 92 8.38 -11.14 12.48
CA LEU A 92 8.24 -12.59 12.46
C LEU A 92 9.51 -13.29 12.95
N LEU A 93 10.69 -12.87 12.50
CA LEU A 93 11.95 -13.47 12.93
C LEU A 93 12.18 -13.28 14.44
N PHE A 94 11.90 -12.08 14.95
CA PHE A 94 12.12 -11.77 16.37
C PHE A 94 11.06 -12.43 17.28
N TYR A 95 9.77 -12.18 17.03
CA TYR A 95 8.70 -12.60 17.94
C TYR A 95 8.25 -14.05 17.71
N VAL A 96 8.28 -14.56 16.47
CA VAL A 96 7.77 -15.90 16.15
C VAL A 96 8.90 -16.92 16.09
N ALA A 97 10.01 -16.60 15.42
CA ALA A 97 11.15 -17.51 15.32
C ALA A 97 12.12 -17.40 16.53
N GLY A 98 11.90 -16.46 17.45
CA GLY A 98 12.74 -16.26 18.63
C GLY A 98 14.18 -15.83 18.31
N MET A 99 14.42 -15.31 17.12
CA MET A 99 15.76 -14.90 16.68
C MET A 99 16.15 -13.60 17.37
N VAL A 100 17.40 -13.51 17.84
CA VAL A 100 17.89 -12.27 18.44
C VAL A 100 17.84 -11.11 17.44
N LEU A 101 17.48 -9.92 17.92
CA LEU A 101 17.22 -8.76 17.07
C LEU A 101 18.41 -8.38 16.18
N ALA A 102 19.64 -8.59 16.67
CA ALA A 102 20.87 -8.31 15.92
C ALA A 102 21.00 -9.13 14.61
N TYR A 103 20.38 -10.31 14.53
CA TYR A 103 20.33 -11.10 13.29
C TYR A 103 19.03 -10.84 12.50
N ALA A 104 17.91 -10.61 13.18
CA ALA A 104 16.64 -10.30 12.52
C ALA A 104 16.71 -8.99 11.70
N LEU A 105 17.37 -7.95 12.23
CA LEU A 105 17.52 -6.65 11.57
C LEU A 105 18.26 -6.70 10.22
N PRO A 106 19.47 -7.28 10.10
CA PRO A 106 20.15 -7.36 8.81
C PRO A 106 19.40 -8.24 7.80
N ILE A 107 18.72 -9.31 8.24
CA ILE A 107 17.87 -10.12 7.36
C ILE A 107 16.69 -9.29 6.86
N GLY A 108 15.99 -8.58 7.76
CA GLY A 108 14.93 -7.65 7.40
C GLY A 108 15.41 -6.58 6.42
N ALA A 109 16.60 -5.99 6.64
CA ALA A 109 17.19 -4.98 5.77
C ALA A 109 17.54 -5.54 4.37
N ALA A 110 18.00 -6.80 4.30
CA ALA A 110 18.20 -7.47 3.02
C ALA A 110 16.86 -7.68 2.28
N CYS A 111 15.82 -8.14 2.98
CA CYS A 111 14.47 -8.28 2.43
C CYS A 111 13.90 -6.93 1.98
N PHE A 112 14.14 -5.85 2.73
CA PHE A 112 13.80 -4.48 2.34
C PHE A 112 14.47 -4.11 1.01
N ALA A 113 15.77 -4.30 0.88
CA ALA A 113 16.51 -3.92 -0.32
C ALA A 113 16.01 -4.68 -1.56
N VAL A 114 15.75 -5.99 -1.41
CA VAL A 114 15.17 -6.82 -2.46
C VAL A 114 13.77 -6.35 -2.82
N ALA A 115 12.88 -6.16 -1.83
CA ALA A 115 11.52 -5.69 -2.06
C ALA A 115 11.50 -4.31 -2.70
N PHE A 116 12.36 -3.39 -2.26
CA PHE A 116 12.52 -2.05 -2.82
C PHE A 116 12.92 -2.11 -4.30
N TYR A 117 13.92 -2.93 -4.63
CA TYR A 117 14.36 -3.11 -6.01
C TYR A 117 13.23 -3.67 -6.90
N LEU A 118 12.54 -4.71 -6.42
CA LEU A 118 11.45 -5.36 -7.15
C LEU A 118 10.24 -4.43 -7.32
N ALA A 119 9.82 -3.73 -6.27
CA ALA A 119 8.74 -2.75 -6.31
C ALA A 119 9.09 -1.59 -7.25
N ARG A 120 10.31 -1.07 -7.20
CA ARG A 120 10.76 0.00 -8.12
C ARG A 120 10.66 -0.46 -9.58
N ARG A 121 11.10 -1.68 -9.88
CA ARG A 121 11.02 -2.25 -11.23
C ARG A 121 9.57 -2.50 -11.66
N ALA A 122 8.72 -2.95 -10.74
CA ALA A 122 7.29 -3.14 -11.00
C ALA A 122 6.60 -1.82 -11.35
N PHE A 123 6.88 -0.76 -10.59
CA PHE A 123 6.36 0.58 -10.88
C PHE A 123 6.82 1.10 -12.23
N GLN A 124 8.12 0.99 -12.55
CA GLN A 124 8.65 1.42 -13.84
C GLN A 124 7.99 0.70 -15.03
N ARG A 125 7.68 -0.59 -14.88
CA ARG A 125 6.94 -1.36 -15.90
C ARG A 125 5.51 -0.87 -16.05
N ALA A 126 4.84 -0.56 -14.95
CA ALA A 126 3.45 -0.09 -14.95
C ALA A 126 3.30 1.38 -15.40
N SER A 127 4.30 2.23 -15.14
CA SER A 127 4.24 3.67 -15.37
C SER A 127 4.72 4.12 -16.76
N GLY A 128 5.22 3.19 -17.59
CA GLY A 128 5.83 3.49 -18.89
C GLY A 128 7.30 3.94 -18.80
N GLY A 129 8.03 3.52 -17.77
CA GLY A 129 9.47 3.79 -17.59
C GLY A 129 9.80 4.90 -16.59
N MET A 130 8.80 5.59 -16.02
CA MET A 130 9.01 6.67 -15.07
C MET A 130 9.33 6.14 -13.66
N SER A 131 10.33 6.71 -13.00
CA SER A 131 10.65 6.40 -11.60
C SER A 131 9.74 7.10 -10.58
N PHE A 132 9.14 8.23 -10.97
CA PHE A 132 8.20 8.99 -10.15
C PHE A 132 7.27 9.80 -11.06
N ARG A 133 5.98 9.87 -10.76
CA ARG A 133 5.00 10.71 -11.47
C ARG A 133 4.59 11.85 -10.53
N ILE A 134 5.06 13.06 -10.83
CA ILE A 134 4.58 14.27 -10.15
C ILE A 134 3.25 14.63 -10.80
N GLY A 135 2.16 14.48 -10.05
CA GLY A 135 0.86 14.99 -10.49
C GLY A 135 0.93 16.52 -10.57
N GLY A 136 0.66 17.07 -11.76
CA GLY A 136 0.39 18.49 -11.93
C GLY A 136 1.58 19.36 -12.34
N MET A 137 1.97 19.30 -13.61
CA MET A 137 2.31 20.52 -14.35
C MET A 137 1.58 20.46 -15.69
N ARG A 138 0.38 21.04 -15.71
CA ARG A 138 -0.25 21.48 -16.95
C ARG A 138 0.38 22.83 -17.31
N GLY A 139 1.14 22.85 -18.40
CA GLY A 139 1.13 24.03 -19.28
C GLY A 139 -0.17 24.04 -20.07
#